data_AF-A0A5C5TY99-F1
#
_entry.id   AF-A0A5C5TY99-F1
#
_cell.length_a   1.000
_cell.length_b   1.000
_cell.length_c   1.000
_cell.angle_alpha   90.00
_cell.angle_beta   90.00
_cell.angle_gamma   90.00
#
_symmetry.space_group_name_H-M   'P 1'
#
loop_
_entity.id
_entity.type
_entity.pdbx_description
1 polymer ?
#
loop_
_entity_poly.entity_id
_entity_poly.type
_entity_poly.pdbx_seq_one_letter_code
_entity_poly.pdbx_strand_id
1 'polypeptide(L)'
;MAIEAALIKPVVDALLALFRESSDLKLKRSAERALREAIRELLQANPDENRAQARIAIAKAAGLLSEDVVLAEGMLEKHRATRAATRGKSATGRRRARQEKLAKPAGKEAGDGQARG
;
A
#
# COMPACT_ATOMS: atom_id res chain seq x y z
N MET A 1 -16.84 35.10 -48.41
CA MET A 1 -17.87 34.16 -47.94
C MET A 1 -17.96 34.31 -46.43
N ALA A 2 -19.08 34.83 -45.92
CA ALA A 2 -19.32 34.89 -44.49
C ALA A 2 -19.89 33.55 -44.05
N ILE A 3 -19.21 32.85 -43.14
CA ILE A 3 -19.77 31.68 -42.48
C ILE A 3 -20.97 32.20 -41.69
N GLU A 4 -22.18 31.73 -41.99
CA GLU A 4 -23.38 32.16 -41.27
C GLU A 4 -23.21 31.85 -39.78
N ALA A 5 -23.33 32.87 -38.93
CA ALA A 5 -23.10 32.77 -37.49
C ALA A 5 -23.97 31.69 -36.81
N ALA A 6 -25.08 31.30 -37.44
CA ALA A 6 -25.96 30.21 -37.02
C ALA A 6 -25.27 28.83 -37.00
N LEU A 7 -24.25 28.60 -37.83
CA LEU A 7 -23.53 27.32 -37.93
C LEU A 7 -22.37 27.20 -36.94
N ILE A 8 -21.91 28.31 -36.35
CA ILE A 8 -20.74 28.31 -35.46
C ILE A 8 -21.04 27.53 -34.17
N LYS A 9 -22.19 27.80 -33.52
CA LYS A 9 -22.54 27.15 -32.25
C LYS A 9 -22.70 25.63 -32.36
N PRO A 10 -23.47 25.07 -33.33
CA PRO A 10 -23.59 23.62 -33.50
C PRO A 10 -22.24 22.93 -33.74
N VAL A 11 -21.35 23.56 -34.52
CA VAL A 11 -20.00 23.01 -34.78
C VAL A 11 -19.14 23.00 -33.52
N VAL A 12 -19.15 24.10 -32.75
CA VAL A 12 -18.43 24.16 -31.47
C VAL A 12 -18.98 23.12 -30.49
N ASP A 13 -20.30 22.97 -30.40
CA ASP A 13 -20.95 21.98 -29.54
C ASP A 13 -20.55 20.54 -29.96
N ALA A 14 -20.50 20.24 -31.26
CA ALA A 14 -20.04 18.95 -31.78
C ALA A 14 -18.56 18.68 -31.48
N LEU A 15 -17.68 19.68 -31.64
CA LEU A 15 -16.26 19.57 -31.29
C LEU A 15 -16.06 19.35 -29.79
N LEU A 16 -16.80 20.06 -28.95
CA LEU A 16 -16.78 19.89 -27.50
C LEU A 16 -17.30 18.51 -27.09
N ALA A 17 -18.35 18.00 -27.75
CA ALA A 17 -18.87 16.66 -27.51
C ALA A 17 -17.81 15.58 -27.85
N LEU A 18 -17.18 15.68 -29.03
CA LEU A 18 -16.10 14.77 -29.43
C LEU A 18 -14.89 14.84 -28.49
N PHE A 19 -14.54 16.05 -28.02
CA PHE A 19 -13.46 16.24 -27.06
C PHE A 19 -13.76 15.58 -25.71
N ARG A 20 -14.98 15.73 -25.20
CA ARG A 20 -15.45 15.08 -23.97
C ARG A 20 -15.41 13.56 -24.11
N GLU A 21 -15.94 13.01 -25.20
CA GLU A 21 -15.91 11.58 -25.47
C GLU A 21 -14.48 11.02 -25.54
N SER A 22 -13.57 11.74 -26.21
CA SER A 22 -12.16 11.36 -26.25
C SER A 22 -11.48 11.40 -24.86
N SER A 23 -11.89 12.34 -24.02
CA SER A 23 -11.37 12.51 -22.66
C SER A 23 -11.89 11.39 -21.74
N ASP A 24 -13.16 11.01 -21.87
CA ASP A 24 -13.76 9.89 -21.16
C ASP A 24 -13.09 8.56 -21.53
N LEU A 25 -12.79 8.34 -22.82
CA LEU A 25 -12.06 7.16 -23.26
C LEU A 25 -10.64 7.10 -22.68
N LYS A 26 -9.94 8.24 -22.63
CA LYS A 26 -8.61 8.33 -22.00
C LYS A 26 -8.70 8.09 -20.49
N LEU A 27 -9.73 8.63 -19.83
CA LEU A 27 -9.96 8.46 -18.39
C LEU A 27 -10.29 7.01 -18.05
N LYS A 28 -11.14 6.33 -18.83
CA LYS A 28 -11.43 4.90 -18.65
C LYS A 28 -10.18 4.04 -18.84
N ARG A 29 -9.38 4.29 -19.88
CA ARG A 29 -8.11 3.56 -20.10
C ARG A 29 -7.09 3.79 -18.99
N SER A 30 -6.95 5.02 -18.49
CA SER A 30 -6.04 5.32 -17.39
C SER A 30 -6.51 4.69 -16.08
N ALA A 31 -7.82 4.66 -15.85
CA ALA A 31 -8.46 4.02 -14.72
C ALA A 31 -8.29 2.49 -14.74
N GLU A 32 -8.46 1.84 -15.89
CA GLU A 32 -8.18 0.40 -16.05
C GLU A 32 -6.70 0.09 -15.79
N ARG A 33 -5.80 0.94 -16.30
CA ARG A 33 -4.38 0.80 -16.03
C ARG A 33 -4.08 0.95 -14.54
N ALA A 34 -4.67 1.95 -13.87
CA ALA A 34 -4.53 2.15 -12.43
C ALA A 34 -5.01 0.91 -11.66
N LEU A 35 -6.14 0.32 -12.05
CA LEU A 35 -6.66 -0.90 -11.44
C LEU A 35 -5.71 -2.10 -11.61
N ARG A 36 -5.20 -2.32 -12.82
CA ARG A 36 -4.19 -3.37 -13.08
C ARG A 36 -2.93 -3.15 -12.24
N GLU A 37 -2.47 -1.91 -12.12
CA GLU A 37 -1.33 -1.57 -11.28
C GLU A 37 -1.61 -1.77 -9.79
N ALA A 38 -2.84 -1.52 -9.32
CA ALA A 38 -3.25 -1.78 -7.94
C ALA A 38 -3.21 -3.27 -7.62
N ILE A 39 -3.78 -4.11 -8.49
CA ILE A 39 -3.76 -5.57 -8.33
C ILE A 39 -2.31 -6.08 -8.34
N ARG A 40 -1.49 -5.61 -9.29
CA ARG A 40 -0.07 -5.98 -9.34
C ARG A 40 0.67 -5.58 -8.06
N GLU A 41 0.39 -4.40 -7.51
CA GLU A 41 0.96 -3.95 -6.23
C GLU A 41 0.58 -4.89 -5.09
N LEU A 42 -0.71 -5.24 -4.98
CA LEU A 42 -1.25 -6.12 -3.93
C LEU A 42 -0.75 -7.57 -4.01
N LEU A 43 -0.28 -8.01 -5.17
CA LEU A 43 0.32 -9.34 -5.37
C LEU A 43 1.82 -9.38 -5.01
N GLN A 44 2.45 -8.24 -4.70
CA GLN A 44 3.84 -8.23 -4.24
C GLN A 44 3.96 -8.83 -2.83
N ALA A 45 5.15 -9.32 -2.49
CA ALA A 45 5.43 -9.85 -1.16
C ALA A 45 5.27 -8.81 -0.04
N ASN A 46 5.54 -7.53 -0.33
CA ASN A 46 5.37 -6.40 0.57
C ASN A 46 4.62 -5.28 -0.16
N PRO A 47 3.28 -5.33 -0.24
CA PRO A 47 2.51 -4.39 -1.03
C PRO A 47 2.41 -3.01 -0.36
N ASP A 48 2.44 -1.94 -1.15
CA ASP A 48 2.12 -0.59 -0.68
C ASP A 48 0.59 -0.38 -0.67
N GLU A 49 0.00 -0.48 0.53
CA GLU A 49 -1.43 -0.30 0.76
C GLU A 49 -1.94 1.09 0.35
N ASN A 50 -1.15 2.15 0.57
CA ASN A 50 -1.58 3.51 0.29
C ASN A 50 -1.64 3.72 -1.22
N ARG A 51 -0.63 3.19 -1.93
CA ARG A 51 -0.56 3.27 -3.39
C ARG A 51 -1.64 2.44 -4.06
N ALA A 52 -1.90 1.23 -3.56
CA ALA A 52 -3.00 0.38 -4.03
C ALA A 52 -4.36 1.07 -3.80
N GLN A 53 -4.59 1.63 -2.60
CA GLN A 53 -5.83 2.34 -2.29
C GLN A 53 -6.05 3.55 -3.21
N ALA A 54 -5.03 4.36 -3.43
CA ALA A 54 -5.13 5.54 -4.31
C ALA A 54 -5.50 5.15 -5.74
N ARG A 55 -4.90 4.07 -6.26
CA ARG A 55 -5.18 3.55 -7.61
C ARG A 55 -6.59 2.97 -7.74
N ILE A 56 -7.07 2.25 -6.72
CA ILE A 56 -8.45 1.75 -6.65
C ILE A 56 -9.42 2.94 -6.62
N ALA A 57 -9.13 3.98 -5.85
CA ALA A 57 -9.96 5.18 -5.77
C ALA A 57 -10.04 5.92 -7.12
N ILE A 58 -8.93 6.02 -7.86
CA ILE A 58 -8.92 6.58 -9.23
C ILE A 58 -9.84 5.77 -10.15
N ALA A 59 -9.77 4.44 -10.07
CA ALA A 59 -10.63 3.57 -10.89
C ALA A 59 -12.12 3.80 -10.57
N LYS A 60 -12.49 3.89 -9.29
CA LYS A 60 -13.86 4.19 -8.85
C LYS A 60 -14.33 5.57 -9.30
N ALA A 61 -13.49 6.60 -9.17
CA ALA A 61 -13.82 7.97 -9.57
C ALA A 61 -14.05 8.10 -11.09
N ALA A 62 -13.38 7.27 -11.89
CA ALA A 62 -13.61 7.16 -13.32
C ALA A 62 -14.88 6.36 -13.70
N GLY A 63 -15.66 5.91 -12.71
CA GLY A 63 -16.88 5.15 -12.92
C GLY A 63 -16.66 3.70 -13.35
N LEU A 64 -15.46 3.14 -13.15
CA LEU A 64 -15.26 1.69 -13.31
C LEU A 64 -15.94 0.97 -12.14
N LEU A 65 -17.08 0.36 -12.44
CA LEU A 65 -17.82 -0.54 -11.56
C LEU A 65 -17.62 -1.99 -12.04
N SER A 66 -16.35 -2.43 -12.07
CA SER A 66 -16.00 -3.78 -12.50
C SER A 66 -15.83 -4.73 -11.32
N GLU A 67 -16.03 -6.02 -11.57
CA GLU A 67 -15.71 -7.10 -10.62
C GLU A 67 -14.25 -6.99 -10.13
N ASP A 68 -13.35 -6.57 -11.00
CA ASP A 68 -11.94 -6.34 -10.68
C ASP A 68 -11.72 -5.28 -9.59
N VAL A 69 -12.58 -4.24 -9.51
CA VAL A 69 -12.50 -3.24 -8.43
C VAL A 69 -12.88 -3.87 -7.10
N VAL A 70 -13.95 -4.67 -7.08
CA VAL A 70 -14.40 -5.40 -5.88
C VAL A 70 -13.32 -6.40 -5.43
N LEU A 71 -12.70 -7.10 -6.38
CA LEU A 71 -11.58 -7.99 -6.13
C LEU A 71 -10.40 -7.23 -5.50
N ALA A 72 -10.00 -6.10 -6.10
CA ALA A 72 -8.87 -5.30 -5.60
C ALA A 72 -9.14 -4.73 -4.19
N GLU A 73 -10.37 -4.29 -3.91
CA GLU A 73 -10.79 -3.86 -2.57
C GLU A 73 -10.70 -5.01 -1.56
N GLY A 74 -11.22 -6.19 -1.90
CA GLY A 74 -11.16 -7.37 -1.05
C GLY A 74 -9.73 -7.87 -0.81
N MET A 75 -8.84 -7.75 -1.80
CA MET A 75 -7.41 -8.07 -1.65
C MET A 75 -6.72 -7.09 -0.69
N LEU A 76 -6.98 -5.79 -0.81
CA LEU A 76 -6.44 -4.77 0.08
C LEU A 76 -6.93 -4.97 1.53
N GLU A 77 -8.21 -5.28 1.71
CA GLU A 77 -8.79 -5.56 3.02
C GLU A 77 -8.17 -6.80 3.67
N LYS A 78 -8.06 -7.91 2.93
CA LYS A 78 -7.39 -9.14 3.42
C LYS A 78 -5.95 -8.85 3.83
N HIS A 79 -5.20 -8.10 3.03
CA HIS A 79 -3.83 -7.73 3.37
C HIS A 79 -3.77 -6.91 4.67
N ARG A 80 -4.64 -5.90 4.82
CA ARG A 80 -4.74 -5.10 6.04
C ARG A 80 -5.07 -5.94 7.26
N ALA A 81 -6.00 -6.87 7.15
CA ALA A 81 -6.37 -7.80 8.21
C ALA A 81 -5.19 -8.69 8.61
N THR A 82 -4.48 -9.28 7.64
CA THR A 82 -3.28 -10.10 7.89
C THR A 82 -2.17 -9.28 8.54
N ARG A 83 -1.92 -8.05 8.06
CA ARG A 83 -0.92 -7.16 8.64
C ARG A 83 -1.28 -6.79 10.08
N ALA A 84 -2.53 -6.42 10.35
CA ALA A 84 -2.99 -6.13 11.71
C ALA A 84 -2.82 -7.34 12.65
N ALA A 85 -3.16 -8.54 12.19
CA ALA A 85 -3.02 -9.79 12.96
C ALA A 85 -1.55 -10.20 13.22
N THR A 86 -0.62 -9.80 12.35
CA THR A 86 0.81 -10.16 12.44
C THR A 86 1.67 -9.06 13.07
N ARG A 87 1.20 -7.80 13.12
CA ARG A 87 1.93 -6.63 13.66
C ARG A 87 2.41 -6.80 15.11
N GLY A 88 1.75 -7.65 15.91
CA GLY A 88 2.14 -7.96 17.29
C GLY A 88 2.91 -9.27 17.47
N LYS A 89 2.91 -10.17 16.48
CA LYS A 89 3.50 -11.52 16.61
C LYS A 89 4.99 -11.57 16.26
N SER A 90 5.51 -10.56 15.58
CA SER A 90 6.91 -10.50 15.14
C SER A 90 7.87 -9.86 16.17
N ALA A 91 7.37 -9.29 17.27
CA ALA A 91 8.20 -8.58 18.26
C ALA A 91 8.61 -9.40 19.49
N THR A 92 8.00 -10.56 19.75
CA THR A 92 8.20 -11.31 21.02
C THR A 92 9.30 -12.37 21.00
N GLY A 93 9.96 -12.64 19.86
CA GLY A 93 10.86 -13.78 19.73
C GLY A 93 12.36 -13.56 19.96
N ARG A 94 12.86 -12.32 20.07
CA ARG A 94 14.32 -12.07 19.97
C ARG A 94 14.91 -11.07 20.97
N ARG A 95 14.45 -11.08 22.23
CA ARG A 95 15.08 -10.24 23.28
C ARG A 95 15.21 -10.88 24.67
N ARG A 96 15.24 -12.20 24.80
CA ARG A 96 15.61 -12.88 26.05
C ARG A 96 16.47 -14.13 25.81
N ALA A 97 17.69 -13.92 25.30
CA ALA A 97 18.73 -14.95 25.33
C ALA A 97 20.15 -14.36 25.38
N ARG A 98 20.30 -13.14 25.93
CA ARG A 98 21.62 -12.50 26.08
C ARG A 98 21.78 -11.76 27.40
N GLN A 99 21.28 -12.32 28.50
CA GLN A 99 21.65 -11.89 29.85
C GLN A 99 21.68 -13.10 30.80
N GLU A 100 22.44 -14.13 30.45
CA GLU A 100 22.70 -15.21 31.40
C GLU A 100 24.05 -15.89 31.11
N LYS A 101 25.08 -15.09 30.84
CA LYS A 101 26.47 -15.53 30.89
C LYS A 101 27.35 -14.39 31.36
N LEU A 102 27.15 -13.92 32.59
CA LEU A 102 28.19 -13.17 33.31
C LEU A 102 27.96 -13.23 34.83
N ALA A 103 27.80 -14.45 35.37
CA ALA A 103 28.04 -14.71 36.78
C ALA A 103 29.31 -15.55 36.88
N LYS A 104 30.47 -14.88 36.97
CA LYS A 104 31.74 -15.49 37.41
C LYS A 104 31.59 -15.78 38.90
N PRO A 105 31.81 -17.01 39.40
CA PRO A 105 32.10 -17.17 40.82
C PRO A 105 33.54 -16.70 41.07
N ALA A 106 33.68 -15.62 41.83
CA ALA A 106 34.94 -15.24 42.45
C ALA A 106 35.13 -16.11 43.69
N GLY A 107 36.20 -16.89 43.70
CA GLY A 107 36.62 -17.70 44.82
C GLY A 107 38.05 -18.17 44.59
N LYS A 108 39.01 -17.25 44.71
CA LYS A 108 40.43 -17.57 44.88
C LYS A 108 40.86 -17.15 46.26
N GLU A 109 41.35 -18.13 46.99
CA GLU A 109 42.02 -18.06 48.28
C GLU A 109 43.27 -17.17 48.26
N ALA A 110 43.50 -16.53 49.41
CA ALA A 110 44.74 -15.97 49.98
C ALA A 110 44.33 -14.68 50.72
N GLY A 111 44.51 -14.48 52.02
CA GLY A 111 45.22 -15.15 53.09
C GLY A 111 45.46 -14.05 54.14
N ASP A 112 45.27 -14.33 55.42
CA ASP A 112 45.81 -13.48 56.49
C ASP A 112 45.88 -14.31 57.77
N GLY A 113 47.10 -14.48 58.28
CA GLY A 113 47.37 -15.28 59.47
C GLY A 113 47.20 -14.50 60.76
N GLN A 114 47.00 -15.20 61.87
CA GLN A 114 47.57 -14.76 63.15
C GLN A 114 47.67 -15.89 64.18
N ALA A 115 48.81 -15.88 64.85
CA ALA A 115 49.31 -16.72 65.94
C ALA A 115 48.36 -16.92 67.13
N ARG A 116 48.39 -18.14 67.69
CA ARG A 116 48.25 -18.48 69.13
C ARG A 116 49.06 -19.79 69.31
N GLY A 117 50.06 -19.88 70.18
CA GLY A 117 50.02 -19.60 71.61
C GLY A 117 50.00 -20.94 72.31
#